data_AF-A0A2S7QLV1-F1
#
_entry.id   AF-A0A2S7QLV1-F1
#
_cell.length_a   1.000
_cell.length_b   1.000
_cell.length_c   1.000
_cell.angle_alpha   90.00
_cell.angle_beta   90.00
_cell.angle_gamma   90.00
#
_symmetry.space_group_name_H-M   'P 1'
#
loop_
_entity.id
_entity.type
_entity.pdbx_description
1 polymer ?
#
loop_
_entity_poly.entity_id
_entity_poly.type
_entity_poly.pdbx_seq_one_letter_code
_entity_poly.pdbx_strand_id
1 'polypeptide(L)' 'MARFAILGATGATGQQLVKQLLKSPEHELNLYIRSKSKLLKIFPDIETDERIHLFEGSCVLSHRQ' A
#
# COMPACT_ATOMS: atom_id res chain seq x y z
N MET A 1 9.99 -9.71 12.90
CA MET A 1 9.54 -9.57 11.50
C MET A 1 8.02 -9.77 11.43
N ALA A 2 7.30 -8.80 10.89
CA ALA A 2 5.83 -8.82 10.79
C ALA A 2 5.43 -8.38 9.37
N ARG A 3 4.28 -8.88 8.90
CA ARG A 3 3.73 -8.57 7.57
C ARG A 3 2.44 -7.77 7.74
N PHE A 4 2.39 -6.58 7.16
CA PHE A 4 1.26 -5.68 7.25
C PHE A 4 0.49 -5.61 5.94
N ALA A 5 -0.84 -5.65 6.01
CA ALA A 5 -1.70 -5.38 4.86
C ALA A 5 -2.39 -4.02 5.06
N ILE A 6 -2.21 -3.11 4.10
CA ILE A 6 -2.79 -1.77 4.14
C ILE A 6 -3.78 -1.63 2.99
N LEU A 7 -5.06 -1.55 3.34
CA LEU A 7 -6.16 -1.33 2.40
C LEU A 7 -6.39 0.18 2.29
N GLY A 8 -5.93 0.81 1.20
CA GLY A 8 -6.07 2.25 0.99
C GLY A 8 -4.83 3.08 1.35
N ALA A 9 -3.65 2.64 0.90
CA ALA A 9 -2.39 3.36 1.11
C ALA A 9 -2.34 4.79 0.54
N THR A 10 -3.26 5.16 -0.35
CA THR A 10 -3.35 6.52 -0.92
C THR A 10 -4.13 7.52 -0.06
N GLY A 11 -4.87 7.07 0.97
CA GLY A 11 -5.59 7.97 1.89
C GLY A 11 -4.65 8.62 2.91
N ALA A 12 -5.06 9.70 3.58
CA ALA A 12 -4.21 10.42 4.53
C ALA A 12 -3.64 9.51 5.64
N THR A 13 -4.49 8.69 6.25
CA THR A 13 -4.09 7.72 7.29
C THR A 13 -3.18 6.63 6.71
N GLY A 14 -3.56 6.05 5.57
CA GLY A 14 -2.79 5.00 4.90
C GLY A 14 -1.38 5.45 4.53
N GLN A 15 -1.25 6.67 4.01
CA GLN A 15 0.04 7.28 3.69
C GLN A 15 0.94 7.40 4.93
N GLN A 16 0.39 7.85 6.06
CA GLN A 16 1.19 8.02 7.27
C GLN A 16 1.61 6.68 7.88
N LEU A 17 0.76 5.66 7.78
CA LEU A 17 1.08 4.30 8.19
C LEU A 17 2.24 3.73 7.35
N VAL A 18 2.15 3.87 6.02
CA VAL A 18 3.22 3.47 5.08
C VAL A 18 4.52 4.20 5.43
N LYS A 19 4.48 5.53 5.59
CA LYS A 19 5.68 6.33 5.97
C LYS A 19 6.35 5.87 7.25
N GLN A 20 5.56 5.49 8.26
CA GLN A 20 6.10 4.99 9.54
C GLN A 20 6.74 3.61 9.36
N LEU A 21 6.07 2.71 8.65
CA LEU A 21 6.53 1.35 8.44
C LEU A 21 7.76 1.27 7.52
N LEU A 22 7.88 2.16 6.53
CA LEU A 22 9.06 2.25 5.66
C LEU A 22 10.35 2.61 6.42
N LYS A 23 10.25 3.26 7.59
CA LYS A 23 11.43 3.56 8.43
C LYS A 23 11.99 2.31 9.11
N SER A 24 11.19 1.25 9.22
CA SER A 24 11.57 0.02 9.91
C SER A 24 11.82 -1.06 8.87
N PRO A 25 13.09 -1.39 8.57
CA PRO A 25 13.39 -2.21 7.41
C PRO A 25 13.04 -3.70 7.56
N GLU A 26 12.54 -4.11 8.72
CA GLU A 26 12.25 -5.49 9.10
C GLU A 26 10.81 -5.94 8.81
N HIS A 27 10.02 -5.09 8.15
CA HIS A 27 8.60 -5.34 7.90
C HIS A 27 8.34 -5.48 6.40
N GLU A 28 7.49 -6.45 6.06
CA GLU A 28 6.96 -6.59 4.71
C GLU A 28 5.60 -5.91 4.62
N LEU A 29 5.35 -5.24 3.50
CA LEU A 29 4.13 -4.47 3.28
C LEU A 29 3.37 -4.95 2.05
N ASN A 30 2.10 -5.27 2.24
CA ASN A 30 1.15 -5.52 1.15
C ASN A 30 0.22 -4.32 1.05
N LEU A 31 0.33 -3.55 -0.03
CA LEU A 31 -0.47 -2.33 -0.23
C LEU A 31 -1.55 -2.60 -1.26
N TYR A 32 -2.80 -2.55 -0.82
CA TYR A 32 -3.94 -2.59 -1.73
C TYR A 32 -4.43 -1.18 -2.04
N ILE A 33 -4.42 -0.82 -3.32
CA ILE A 33 -4.69 0.54 -3.81
C ILE A 33 -5.65 0.52 -5.00
N ARG A 34 -6.37 1.63 -5.19
CA ARG A 34 -7.23 1.80 -6.37
C ARG A 34 -6.49 2.32 -7.61
N SER A 35 -5.36 3.00 -7.40
CA SER A 35 -4.58 3.60 -8.47
C SER A 35 -3.10 3.56 -8.13
N LYS A 36 -2.34 2.76 -8.87
CA LYS A 36 -0.89 2.66 -8.77
C LYS A 36 -0.21 3.99 -9.10
N SER A 37 -0.62 4.63 -10.17
CA SER A 37 -0.10 5.95 -10.57
C SER A 37 -0.26 7.01 -9.48
N LYS A 38 -1.34 6.97 -8.68
CA LYS A 38 -1.53 7.88 -7.55
C LYS A 38 -0.58 7.56 -6.39
N LEU A 39 -0.33 6.28 -6.13
CA LEU A 39 0.62 5.87 -5.09
C LEU A 39 2.05 6.29 -5.46
N LEU A 40 2.50 6.05 -6.69
CA LEU A 40 3.85 6.39 -7.15
C LEU A 40 4.14 7.89 -7.12
N LYS A 41 3.12 8.72 -7.33
CA LYS A 41 3.27 10.18 -7.14
C LYS A 41 3.56 10.58 -5.69
N ILE A 42 3.09 9.79 -4.71
CA ILE A 42 3.30 10.04 -3.28
C ILE A 42 4.59 9.37 -2.79
N PHE A 43 4.87 8.18 -3.31
CA PHE A 43 6.01 7.35 -2.96
C PHE A 43 6.70 6.83 -4.24
N PRO A 44 7.56 7.64 -4.89
CA PRO A 44 8.15 7.29 -6.18
C PRO A 44 9.07 6.07 -6.11
N ASP A 45 9.76 5.87 -5.00
CA ASP A 45 10.74 4.79 -4.82
C ASP A 45 10.11 3.52 -4.21
N ILE A 46 8.79 3.46 -4.07
CA ILE A 46 8.14 2.35 -3.35
C ILE A 46 8.18 1.03 -4.11
N GLU A 47 8.42 1.06 -5.42
CA GLU A 47 8.52 -0.15 -6.26
C GLU A 47 9.92 -0.76 -6.26
N THR A 48 10.94 -0.01 -5.87
CA THR A 48 12.31 -0.53 -5.80
C THR A 48 12.58 -1.29 -4.50
N ASP A 49 11.65 -1.21 -3.54
CA ASP A 49 11.71 -1.91 -2.28
C ASP A 49 11.09 -3.31 -2.41
N GLU A 50 11.94 -4.35 -2.42
CA GLU A 50 11.54 -5.75 -2.57
C GLU A 50 10.59 -6.25 -1.47
N ARG A 51 10.50 -5.54 -0.33
CA ARG A 51 9.61 -5.89 0.78
C ARG A 51 8.18 -5.44 0.56
N ILE A 52 7.93 -4.67 -0.51
CA ILE A 52 6.65 -4.06 -0.80
C ILE A 52 5.99 -4.74 -1.98
N HIS A 53 4.78 -5.24 -1.75
CA HIS A 53 3.95 -5.80 -2.79
C HIS A 53 2.73 -4.91 -3.02
N LEU A 54 2.59 -4.41 -4.24
CA LEU A 54 1.48 -3.55 -4.65
C LEU A 54 0.39 -4.38 -5.32
N PHE A 55 -0.82 -4.28 -4.79
CA PHE A 55 -2.03 -4.89 -5.34
C PHE A 55 -2.98 -3.77 -5.78
N GLU A 56 -3.18 -3.64 -7.08
CA GLU A 56 -4.13 -2.66 -7.63
C GLU A 56 -5.50 -3.30 -7.83
N GLY A 57 -6.54 -2.66 -7.32
CA GLY A 57 -7.91 -3.12 -7.48
C GLY A 57 -8.94 -2.21 -6.82
N SER A 58 -10.20 -2.43 -7.18
CA SER A 58 -11.32 -1.74 -6.54
C SER A 58 -12.01 -2.69 -5.56
N CYS A 59 -11.95 -2.38 -4.26
CA CYS A 59 -12.79 -3.04 -3.27
C CYS A 59 -14.19 -2.43 -3.37
N VAL A 60 -14.99 -2.95 -4.29
CA VAL A 60 -16.44 -2.73 -4.33
C VAL A 60 -17.07 -4.07 -4.00
N LEU A 61 -17.88 -4.10 -2.95
CA LEU A 61 -18.76 -5.25 -2.69
C LEU A 61 -19.72 -5.35 -3.86
N SER A 62 -19.42 -6.24 -4.81
CA SER A 62 -20.38 -6.63 -5.83
C SER A 62 -21.48 -7.42 -5.12
N HIS A 63 -22.61 -6.77 -4.83
CA HIS A 63 -23.88 -7.46 -4.65
C HIS A 63 -24.21 -8.07 -6.02
N ARG A 64 -23.73 -9.29 -6.27
CA ARG A 64 -24.33 -10.15 -7.28
C ARG A 64 -25.68 -10.60 -6.70
N GLN A 65 -26.74 -9.92 -7.12
CA GLN A 65 -28.07 -10.54 -7.16
C GLN A 65 -28.12 -11.50 -8.34
#